data_AF-A0A4R6U4L7-F1
#
_entry.id   AF-A0A4R6U4L7-F1
#
_cell.length_a   1.000
_cell.length_b   1.000
_cell.length_c   1.000
_cell.angle_alpha   90.00
_cell.angle_beta   90.00
_cell.angle_gamma   90.00
#
_symmetry.space_group_name_H-M   'P 1'
#
loop_
_entity.id
_entity.type
_entity.pdbx_description
1 polymer ?
#
loop_
_entity_poly.entity_id
_entity_poly.type
_entity_poly.pdbx_seq_one_letter_code
_entity_poly.pdbx_strand_id
1 'polypeptide(L)'
;MTEQYSDFKNVEAMRNQLTPEQLPEGPYGSPRNKYTPVINKSTPWKDGQRYLSAFNYNDKEAHQDTMRQMPGAHPPHDDPDRTEQNPDAPK
;
A
#
# COMPACT_ATOMS: atom_id res chain seq x y z
N MET A 1 1.08 20.13 -24.53
CA MET A 1 0.57 19.32 -23.41
C MET A 1 1.15 17.94 -23.59
N THR A 2 1.95 17.47 -22.62
CA THR A 2 2.40 16.07 -22.57
C THR A 2 1.25 15.25 -22.00
N GLU A 3 0.82 14.22 -22.71
CA GLU A 3 -0.15 13.26 -22.21
C GLU A 3 0.50 12.46 -21.06
N GLN A 4 -0.21 12.35 -19.94
CA GLN A 4 0.21 11.52 -18.81
C GLN A 4 -0.44 10.15 -18.94
N TYR A 5 0.36 9.10 -18.76
CA TYR A 5 -0.08 7.72 -18.85
C TYR A 5 0.39 6.94 -17.64
N SER A 6 -0.44 6.00 -17.20
CA SER A 6 -0.06 4.98 -16.23
C SER A 6 -0.04 3.60 -16.89
N ASP A 7 0.66 2.65 -16.27
CA ASP A 7 0.63 1.26 -16.68
C ASP A 7 -0.73 0.61 -16.34
N PHE A 8 -0.90 -0.65 -16.71
CA PHE A 8 -2.06 -1.46 -16.39
C PHE A 8 -2.23 -1.62 -14.87
N LYS A 9 -3.48 -1.68 -14.41
CA LYS A 9 -3.82 -1.77 -12.97
C LYS A 9 -3.09 -2.90 -12.23
N ASN A 10 -2.87 -4.05 -12.87
CA ASN A 10 -2.16 -5.17 -12.26
C ASN A 10 -0.66 -4.89 -12.07
N VAL A 11 -0.02 -4.20 -13.01
CA VAL A 11 1.40 -3.82 -12.91
C VAL A 11 1.58 -2.85 -11.75
N GLU A 12 0.71 -1.84 -11.65
CA GLU A 12 0.75 -0.86 -10.57
C GLU A 12 0.39 -1.48 -9.21
N ALA A 13 -0.57 -2.40 -9.17
CA ALA A 13 -0.88 -3.16 -7.96
C ALA A 13 0.32 -3.98 -7.48
N MET A 14 1.00 -4.72 -8.37
CA MET A 14 2.19 -5.50 -8.02
C MET A 14 3.35 -4.62 -7.54
N ARG A 15 3.50 -3.42 -8.10
CA ARG A 15 4.53 -2.46 -7.72
C ARG A 15 4.26 -1.80 -6.37
N ASN A 16 2.99 -1.50 -6.07
CA ASN A 16 2.60 -0.67 -4.95
C ASN A 16 2.02 -1.44 -3.75
N GLN A 17 1.52 -2.66 -3.93
CA GLN A 17 0.98 -3.49 -2.86
C GLN A 17 2.03 -4.51 -2.39
N LEU A 18 2.73 -4.17 -1.30
CA LEU A 18 3.80 -4.97 -0.75
C LEU A 18 3.25 -6.10 0.13
N THR A 19 3.73 -7.31 -0.09
CA THR A 19 3.46 -8.42 0.84
C THR A 19 4.30 -8.21 2.11
N PRO A 20 3.68 -8.15 3.30
CA PRO A 20 4.44 -8.09 4.55
C PRO A 20 5.17 -9.43 4.78
N GLU A 21 6.45 -9.37 5.11
CA GLU A 21 7.20 -10.54 5.55
C GLU A 21 6.85 -10.86 7.00
N GLN A 22 6.62 -12.14 7.30
CA GLN A 22 6.30 -12.59 8.65
C GLN A 22 7.52 -12.55 9.58
N LEU A 23 8.72 -12.77 9.03
CA LEU A 23 9.99 -12.85 9.75
C LEU A 23 11.10 -12.09 8.99
N PRO A 24 11.05 -10.75 8.93
CA PRO A 24 12.03 -9.93 8.19
C PRO A 24 13.49 -10.09 8.69
N GLU A 25 13.67 -10.52 9.94
CA GLU A 25 14.95 -10.88 10.55
C GLU A 25 15.43 -12.29 10.18
N GLY A 26 14.54 -13.14 9.66
CA GLY A 26 14.77 -14.54 9.35
C GLY A 26 14.12 -15.51 10.33
N PRO A 27 14.29 -16.83 10.13
CA PRO A 27 13.68 -17.85 10.99
C PRO A 27 14.16 -17.72 12.45
N TYR A 28 13.35 -18.22 13.39
CA TYR A 28 13.71 -18.24 14.80
C TYR A 28 15.09 -18.89 15.01
N GLY A 29 15.99 -18.19 15.71
CA GLY A 29 17.37 -18.63 15.93
C GLY A 29 18.35 -18.30 14.80
N SER A 30 17.92 -17.59 13.76
CA SER A 30 18.79 -17.11 12.68
C SER A 30 19.91 -16.20 13.24
N PRO A 31 21.19 -16.43 12.86
CA PRO A 31 22.28 -15.53 13.24
C PRO A 31 22.27 -14.22 12.43
N ARG A 32 21.49 -14.15 11.35
CA ARG A 32 21.38 -12.97 10.48
C ARG A 32 20.72 -11.83 11.25
N ASN A 33 21.25 -10.61 11.08
CA ASN A 33 20.70 -9.38 11.67
C ASN A 33 20.55 -9.40 13.21
N LYS A 34 21.29 -10.26 13.93
CA LYS A 34 21.20 -10.40 15.40
C LYS A 34 21.30 -9.08 16.17
N TYR A 35 22.12 -8.14 15.69
CA TYR A 35 22.35 -6.84 16.30
C TYR A 35 21.89 -5.66 15.43
N THR A 36 21.14 -5.95 14.37
CA THR A 36 20.62 -4.93 13.45
C THR A 36 19.14 -4.75 13.72
N PRO A 37 18.63 -3.54 13.95
CA PRO A 37 17.21 -3.30 14.07
C PRO A 37 16.46 -3.83 12.86
N VAL A 38 15.30 -4.45 13.11
CA VAL A 38 14.40 -4.86 12.04
C VAL A 38 13.91 -3.62 11.31
N ILE A 39 14.11 -3.61 9.99
CA ILE A 39 13.54 -2.59 9.11
C ILE A 39 12.43 -3.25 8.30
N ASN A 40 11.32 -2.54 8.16
CA ASN A 40 10.15 -3.07 7.45
C ASN A 40 10.43 -3.35 5.96
N LYS A 41 11.38 -2.63 5.35
CA LYS A 41 11.67 -2.72 3.91
C LYS A 41 13.17 -2.59 3.63
N SER A 42 13.69 -3.45 2.75
CA SER A 42 15.09 -3.44 2.30
C SER A 42 15.39 -2.40 1.23
N THR A 43 14.37 -1.83 0.59
CA THR A 43 14.47 -0.78 -0.42
C THR A 43 13.75 0.49 0.06
N PRO A 44 14.16 1.69 -0.40
CA PRO A 44 13.44 2.92 -0.10
C PRO A 44 11.95 2.82 -0.47
N TRP A 45 11.11 3.48 0.31
CA TRP A 45 9.69 3.64 -0.03
C TRP A 45 9.54 4.45 -1.32
N LYS A 46 8.64 4.01 -2.21
CA LYS A 46 8.19 4.78 -3.36
C LYS A 46 6.79 5.32 -3.08
N ASP A 47 6.40 6.38 -3.78
CA ASP A 47 5.06 6.95 -3.64
C ASP A 47 3.97 5.88 -3.88
N GLY A 48 2.88 5.97 -3.12
CA GLY A 48 1.75 5.03 -3.13
C GLY A 48 2.04 3.59 -2.66
N GLN A 49 3.29 3.23 -2.33
CA GLN A 49 3.58 1.90 -1.78
C GLN A 49 2.98 1.71 -0.40
N ARG A 50 2.38 0.56 -0.17
CA ARG A 50 1.77 0.18 1.11
C ARG A 50 1.75 -1.34 1.27
N TYR A 51 1.68 -1.81 2.52
CA TYR A 51 1.47 -3.23 2.75
C TYR A 51 0.04 -3.66 2.40
N LEU A 52 -0.09 -4.83 1.82
CA LEU A 52 -1.37 -5.49 1.66
C LEU A 52 -1.93 -5.81 3.05
N SER A 53 -3.14 -5.30 3.34
CA SER A 53 -3.82 -5.51 4.61
C SER A 53 -5.02 -6.43 4.39
N ALA A 54 -5.12 -7.47 5.21
CA ALA A 54 -6.27 -8.39 5.22
C ALA A 54 -7.55 -7.77 5.80
N PHE A 55 -7.45 -6.58 6.40
CA PHE A 55 -8.56 -5.95 7.14
C PHE A 55 -9.15 -4.73 6.41
N ASN A 56 -8.67 -4.45 5.20
CA ASN A 56 -9.12 -3.32 4.41
C ASN A 56 -10.13 -3.76 3.34
N TYR A 57 -10.78 -2.81 2.67
CA TYR A 57 -11.66 -3.13 1.55
C TYR A 57 -10.88 -3.82 0.42
N ASN A 58 -11.50 -4.81 -0.20
CA ASN A 58 -10.93 -5.52 -1.35
C ASN A 58 -10.88 -4.61 -2.59
N ASP A 59 -11.97 -3.90 -2.87
CA ASP A 59 -12.04 -2.90 -3.94
C ASP A 59 -12.10 -1.51 -3.32
N LYS A 60 -10.94 -0.87 -3.18
CA LYS A 60 -10.88 0.42 -2.50
C LYS A 60 -11.28 1.58 -3.41
N GLU A 61 -11.17 1.44 -4.73
CA GLU A 61 -11.64 2.46 -5.67
C GLU A 61 -13.16 2.61 -5.54
N ALA A 62 -13.89 1.49 -5.46
CA ALA A 62 -15.33 1.50 -5.25
C ALA A 62 -15.76 2.03 -3.87
N HIS A 63 -14.86 2.07 -2.89
CA HIS A 63 -15.14 2.55 -1.53
C HIS A 63 -14.57 3.95 -1.27
N GLN A 64 -14.00 4.59 -2.29
CA GLN A 64 -13.52 5.96 -2.17
C GLN A 64 -14.69 6.91 -1.86
N ASP A 65 -14.44 7.90 -1.02
CA ASP A 65 -15.40 8.91 -0.54
C ASP A 65 -16.64 8.31 0.14
N THR A 66 -16.59 7.01 0.46
CA THR A 66 -17.70 6.26 1.03
C THR A 66 -17.39 5.87 2.47
N MET A 67 -17.91 6.65 3.42
CA MET A 67 -17.75 6.34 4.84
C MET A 67 -18.53 5.09 5.26
N ARG A 68 -17.98 4.33 6.23
CA ARG A 68 -18.75 3.28 6.90
C ARG A 68 -19.88 3.93 7.71
N GLN A 69 -21.11 3.50 7.48
CA GLN A 69 -22.28 3.99 8.21
C GLN A 69 -22.44 3.28 9.56
N MET A 70 -21.39 3.29 10.38
CA MET A 70 -21.41 2.74 11.74
C MET A 70 -20.90 3.79 12.75
N PRO A 71 -21.54 3.93 13.92
CA PRO A 71 -21.02 4.81 14.98
C PRO A 71 -19.58 4.44 15.35
N GLY A 72 -18.70 5.45 15.44
CA GLY A 72 -17.27 5.24 15.71
C GLY A 72 -16.46 4.73 14.52
N ALA A 73 -17.01 4.75 13.31
CA ALA A 73 -16.25 4.46 12.10
C ALA A 73 -15.04 5.37 11.96
N HIS A 74 -13.89 4.78 11.65
CA HIS A 74 -12.73 5.54 11.24
C HIS A 74 -12.98 6.17 9.85
N PRO A 75 -12.60 7.44 9.62
CA PRO A 75 -12.67 8.04 8.29
C PRO A 75 -11.90 7.21 7.25
N PRO A 76 -12.42 7.10 6.01
CA PRO A 76 -11.63 6.57 4.92
C PRO A 76 -10.45 7.52 4.64
N HIS A 77 -9.24 6.98 4.60
CA HIS A 77 -8.00 7.74 4.37
C HIS A 77 -7.77 7.96 2.87
N ASP A 78 -8.77 8.50 2.18
CA ASP A 78 -8.72 8.71 0.74
C ASP A 78 -7.97 10.02 0.41
N ASP A 79 -7.35 10.08 -0.76
CA ASP A 79 -6.70 11.29 -1.27
C ASP A 79 -7.77 12.13 -1.99
N PRO A 80 -8.08 13.36 -1.52
CA PRO A 80 -9.12 14.19 -2.12
C PRO A 80 -8.77 14.64 -3.54
N ASP A 81 -7.51 14.56 -3.95
CA ASP A 81 -7.03 15.02 -5.25
C ASP A 81 -6.86 13.85 -6.27
N ARG A 82 -7.27 12.63 -5.92
CA ARG A 82 -7.11 11.44 -6.78
C ARG A 82 -8.32 10.54 -6.71
N THR A 83 -8.88 10.17 -7.84
CA THR A 83 -9.99 9.20 -7.95
C THR A 83 -9.54 7.74 -8.08
N GLU A 84 -8.25 7.52 -8.32
CA GLU A 84 -7.65 6.19 -8.43
C GLU A 84 -6.60 5.98 -7.35
N GLN A 85 -6.43 4.74 -6.93
CA GLN A 85 -5.39 4.40 -5.96
C GLN A 85 -4.01 4.32 -6.56
N ASN A 86 -3.92 4.29 -7.88
CA ASN A 86 -2.67 4.30 -8.59
C ASN A 86 -2.03 5.70 -8.49
N PRO A 87 -0.89 5.86 -7.78
CA PRO A 87 -0.24 7.17 -7.66
C PRO A 87 0.28 7.69 -9.01
N ASP A 88 0.57 6.79 -9.95
CA ASP A 88 1.08 7.11 -11.28
C ASP A 88 -0.06 7.40 -12.27
N ALA A 89 -1.33 7.22 -11.86
CA ALA A 89 -2.48 7.64 -12.66
C ALA A 89 -2.55 9.17 -12.76
N PRO A 90 -3.01 9.71 -13.90
CA PRO A 90 -3.33 11.13 -14.00
C PRO A 90 -4.38 11.50 -12.94
N LYS A 91 -4.14 12.62 -12.26
CA LYS A 91 -5.06 13.19 -11.27
C LYS A 91 -6.37 13.65 -11.91
#